data_AF-A0A3L7P3P1-F1
#
_entry.id   AF-A0A3L7P3P1-F1
#
_cell.length_a   1.000
_cell.length_b   1.000
_cell.length_c   1.000
_cell.angle_alpha   90.00
_cell.angle_beta   90.00
_cell.angle_gamma   90.00
#
_symmetry.space_group_name_H-M   'P 1'
#
loop_
_entity.id
_entity.type
_entity.pdbx_description
1 polymer ?
#
loop_
_entity_poly.entity_id
_entity_poly.type
_entity_poly.pdbx_seq_one_letter_code
_entity_poly.pdbx_strand_id
1 'polypeptide(L)'
;MNEGHARLLTVVVKPFRASDVLTALAIALGDEILNHCVVREAKGHGRQKGHNYLGSEYSFAFLPKVEISVPVTAEQYEVAAQAVVQAARTGRIGDGKIFLVPSVLEVDI
;
A
#
# COMPACT_ATOMS: atom_id res chain seq x y z
N MET A 1 29.71 1.80 -5.95
CA MET A 1 28.25 1.68 -6.18
C MET A 1 27.69 1.11 -4.90
N ASN A 2 27.12 1.95 -4.04
CA ASN A 2 26.45 1.44 -2.84
C ASN A 2 25.18 0.75 -3.32
N GLU A 3 25.20 -0.58 -3.37
CA GLU A 3 23.99 -1.40 -3.52
C GLU A 3 23.19 -1.31 -2.21
N GLY A 4 22.66 -0.11 -1.93
CA GLY A 4 21.60 0.06 -0.97
C GLY A 4 20.40 -0.64 -1.56
N HIS A 5 20.16 -1.89 -1.16
CA HIS A 5 19.07 -2.72 -1.64
C HIS A 5 17.75 -1.93 -1.60
N ALA A 6 17.30 -1.46 -2.75
CA ALA A 6 16.01 -0.81 -2.89
C ALA A 6 14.93 -1.77 -2.37
N ARG A 7 13.93 -1.22 -1.70
CA ARG A 7 12.81 -2.01 -1.18
C ARG A 7 11.54 -1.50 -1.82
N LEU A 8 10.66 -2.40 -2.21
CA LEU A 8 9.36 -2.00 -2.72
C LEU A 8 8.37 -1.95 -1.56
N LEU A 9 7.89 -0.76 -1.24
CA LEU A 9 6.81 -0.55 -0.30
C LEU A 9 5.49 -0.65 -1.06
N THR A 10 4.73 -1.72 -0.82
CA THR A 10 3.40 -1.91 -1.41
C THR A 10 2.34 -1.63 -0.37
N VAL A 11 1.50 -0.65 -0.64
CA VAL A 11 0.41 -0.21 0.22
C VAL A 11 -0.92 -0.54 -0.44
N VAL A 12 -1.76 -1.31 0.24
CA VAL A 12 -3.13 -1.58 -0.20
C VAL A 12 -4.09 -0.83 0.73
N VAL A 13 -4.88 0.11 0.20
CA VAL A 13 -5.80 0.97 0.96
C VAL A 13 -7.22 0.98 0.41
N LYS A 14 -8.16 1.59 1.16
CA LYS A 14 -9.48 1.96 0.65
C LYS A 14 -9.33 3.01 -0.48
N PRO A 15 -10.12 2.94 -1.56
CA PRO A 15 -9.97 3.85 -2.70
C PRO A 15 -9.97 5.35 -2.34
N PHE A 16 -10.88 5.77 -1.46
CA PHE A 16 -10.97 7.18 -1.05
C PHE A 16 -9.78 7.68 -0.21
N ARG A 17 -8.90 6.79 0.27
CA ARG A 17 -7.66 7.15 0.98
C ARG A 17 -6.44 7.21 0.08
N ALA A 18 -6.52 6.77 -1.17
CA ALA A 18 -5.35 6.68 -2.04
C ALA A 18 -4.70 8.04 -2.28
N SER A 19 -5.50 9.09 -2.51
CA SER A 19 -5.00 10.46 -2.67
C SER A 19 -4.29 10.96 -1.41
N ASP A 20 -4.88 10.76 -0.23
CA ASP A 20 -4.27 11.18 1.04
C ASP A 20 -2.92 10.48 1.28
N VAL A 21 -2.82 9.21 0.91
CA VAL A 21 -1.58 8.42 1.03
C VAL A 21 -0.50 8.91 0.07
N LEU A 22 -0.84 9.22 -1.18
CA LEU A 22 0.11 9.78 -2.16
C LEU A 22 0.66 11.13 -1.66
N THR A 23 -0.22 12.02 -1.19
CA THR A 23 0.19 13.30 -0.60
C THR A 23 1.11 13.10 0.60
N ALA A 24 0.80 12.15 1.48
CA ALA A 24 1.63 11.87 2.65
C ALA A 24 3.01 11.31 2.28
N LEU A 25 3.11 10.49 1.24
CA LEU A 25 4.38 10.00 0.71
C LEU A 25 5.21 11.14 0.11
N ALA A 26 4.59 12.04 -0.66
CA ALA A 26 5.25 13.22 -1.21
C ALA A 26 5.81 14.15 -0.12
N ILE A 27 5.02 14.41 0.93
CA ILE A 27 5.48 15.22 2.08
C ILE A 27 6.65 14.53 2.82
N ALA A 28 6.60 13.21 2.98
CA ALA A 28 7.59 12.46 3.75
C ALA A 28 8.91 12.22 3.00
N LEU A 29 8.86 12.05 1.68
CA LEU A 29 9.98 11.59 0.86
C LEU A 29 10.40 12.58 -0.23
N GLY A 30 9.63 13.66 -0.44
CA GLY A 30 9.79 14.64 -1.51
C GLY A 30 8.83 14.37 -2.68
N ASP A 31 8.39 15.44 -3.36
CA ASP A 31 7.37 15.36 -4.42
C ASP A 31 7.78 14.46 -5.60
N GLU A 32 9.08 14.35 -5.88
CA GLU A 32 9.59 13.49 -6.96
C GLU A 32 9.28 12.01 -6.76
N ILE A 33 9.03 11.56 -5.51
CA ILE A 33 8.67 10.17 -5.22
C ILE A 33 7.41 9.73 -5.97
N LEU A 34 6.53 10.67 -6.31
CA LEU A 34 5.30 10.38 -7.05
C LEU A 34 5.59 9.90 -8.48
N ASN A 35 6.72 10.31 -9.07
CA ASN A 35 7.15 9.83 -10.40
C ASN A 35 7.53 8.35 -10.39
N HIS A 36 7.89 7.83 -9.21
CA HIS A 36 8.29 6.44 -9.01
C HIS A 36 7.15 5.57 -8.43
N CYS A 37 5.99 6.17 -8.15
CA CYS A 37 4.82 5.45 -7.65
C CYS A 37 4.07 4.74 -8.78
N VAL A 38 3.75 3.47 -8.58
CA VAL A 38 2.78 2.74 -9.41
C VAL A 38 1.48 2.61 -8.63
N VAL A 39 0.38 3.11 -9.20
CA VAL A 39 -0.97 3.02 -8.61
C VAL A 39 -1.84 2.13 -9.48
N ARG A 40 -2.48 1.12 -8.88
CA ARG A 40 -3.38 0.20 -9.57
C ARG A 40 -4.64 -0.12 -8.77
N GLU A 41 -5.72 -0.38 -9.50
CA GLU A 41 -6.93 -0.93 -8.90
C GLU A 41 -6.67 -2.36 -8.43
N ALA A 42 -7.19 -2.68 -7.24
CA ALA A 42 -7.05 -4.00 -6.64
C ALA A 42 -8.37 -4.47 -6.03
N LYS A 43 -8.45 -5.76 -5.76
CA LYS A 43 -9.58 -6.41 -5.12
C LYS A 43 -9.07 -7.18 -3.91
N GLY A 44 -9.60 -6.85 -2.73
CA GLY A 44 -9.16 -7.42 -1.47
C GLY A 44 -10.28 -8.15 -0.76
N HIS A 45 -9.93 -9.24 -0.09
CA HIS A 45 -10.82 -9.92 0.85
C HIS A 45 -10.23 -9.78 2.25
N GLY A 46 -11.01 -9.27 3.20
CA GLY A 46 -10.63 -9.16 4.61
C GLY A 46 -11.43 -10.15 5.44
N ARG A 47 -10.83 -10.71 6.50
CA ARG A 47 -11.56 -11.49 7.51
C ARG A 47 -12.62 -10.60 8.19
N GLN A 48 -13.81 -10.53 7.61
CA GLN A 48 -15.00 -10.08 8.33
C GLN A 48 -15.38 -11.23 9.28
N LYS A 49 -15.07 -11.08 10.57
CA LYS A 49 -15.63 -11.96 11.60
C LYS A 49 -17.16 -11.83 11.53
N GLY A 50 -17.87 -12.77 10.92
CA GLY A 50 -19.34 -12.79 11.07
C GLY A 50 -20.20 -13.48 10.01
N HIS A 51 -19.74 -13.82 8.81
CA HIS A 51 -20.65 -14.44 7.82
C HIS A 51 -20.12 -15.76 7.28
N ASN A 52 -20.37 -16.83 8.05
CA ASN A 52 -20.53 -18.15 7.47
C ASN A 52 -21.94 -18.20 6.88
N TYR A 53 -22.08 -17.96 5.58
CA TYR A 53 -23.30 -18.32 4.86
C TYR A 53 -23.33 -19.84 4.76
N LEU A 54 -23.88 -20.49 5.78
CA LEU A 54 -24.33 -21.87 5.68
C LEU A 54 -25.40 -21.92 4.57
N GLY A 55 -25.04 -22.40 3.39
CA GLY A 55 -26.03 -22.93 2.45
C GLY A 55 -26.02 -22.44 1.00
N SER A 56 -25.10 -21.61 0.54
CA SER A 56 -24.91 -21.40 -0.90
C SER A 56 -23.48 -20.99 -1.22
N GLU A 57 -23.02 -21.43 -2.38
CA GLU A 57 -21.65 -21.41 -2.86
C GLU A 57 -20.88 -20.12 -2.51
N TYR A 58 -19.74 -20.28 -1.83
CA TYR A 58 -18.60 -19.35 -1.80
C TYR A 58 -18.89 -17.90 -2.20
N SER A 59 -19.47 -17.10 -1.31
CA SER A 59 -19.48 -15.64 -1.50
C SER A 59 -18.09 -15.06 -1.20
N PHE A 60 -17.09 -15.36 -2.05
CA PHE A 60 -15.82 -14.63 -2.11
C PHE A 60 -16.04 -13.27 -2.78
N ALA A 61 -16.91 -12.45 -2.21
CA ALA A 61 -17.06 -11.07 -2.65
C ALA A 61 -15.77 -10.33 -2.29
N PHE A 62 -15.05 -9.84 -3.31
CA PHE A 62 -13.91 -8.96 -3.13
C PHE A 62 -14.39 -7.51 -3.07
N LEU A 63 -13.83 -6.74 -2.14
CA LEU A 63 -14.07 -5.30 -2.04
C LEU A 63 -13.02 -4.54 -2.86
N PRO A 64 -13.40 -3.45 -3.55
CA PRO A 64 -12.45 -2.57 -4.24
C PRO A 64 -11.39 -2.01 -3.28
N LYS A 65 -10.15 -1.96 -3.77
CA LYS A 65 -8.97 -1.41 -3.11
C LYS A 65 -8.13 -0.65 -4.14
N VAL A 66 -7.22 0.17 -3.64
CA VAL A 66 -6.14 0.74 -4.44
C VAL A 66 -4.83 0.22 -3.87
N GLU A 67 -3.95 -0.24 -4.75
CA GLU A 67 -2.59 -0.59 -4.41
C GLU A 67 -1.64 0.49 -4.95
N ILE A 68 -0.74 0.95 -4.08
CA ILE A 68 0.33 1.90 -4.37
C ILE A 68 1.64 1.18 -4.11
N SER A 69 2.50 1.09 -5.11
CA SER A 69 3.85 0.55 -4.97
C SER A 69 4.86 1.66 -5.18
N VAL A 70 5.80 1.82 -4.24
CA VAL A 70 6.80 2.88 -4.26
C VAL A 70 8.17 2.32 -3.85
N PRO A 71 9.25 2.57 -4.62
CA PRO A 71 10.59 2.22 -4.20
C PRO A 71 11.02 3.10 -3.02
N VAL A 72 11.62 2.50 -2.01
CA VAL A 72 12.15 3.19 -0.83
C VAL A 72 13.50 2.61 -0.46
N THR A 73 14.40 3.44 0.06
CA THR A 73 15.63 2.94 0.68
C THR A 73 15.35 2.31 2.05
N ALA A 74 16.35 1.65 2.62
CA ALA A 74 16.23 1.09 3.97
C ALA A 74 15.96 2.16 5.03
N GLU A 75 16.52 3.36 4.84
CA GLU A 75 16.39 4.52 5.73
C GLU A 75 15.04 5.22 5.56
N GLN A 76 14.49 5.24 4.34
CA GLN A 76 13.20 5.86 4.04
C GLN A 76 12.00 5.02 4.50
N TYR A 77 12.16 3.71 4.66
CA TYR A 77 11.07 2.80 4.95
C TYR A 77 10.24 3.22 6.18
N GLU A 78 10.88 3.53 7.30
CA GLU A 78 10.16 3.78 8.55
C GLU A 78 9.31 5.04 8.46
N VAL A 79 9.87 6.13 7.90
CA VAL A 79 9.14 7.39 7.73
C VAL A 79 8.01 7.25 6.72
N ALA A 80 8.23 6.53 5.62
CA ALA A 80 7.20 6.26 4.61
C ALA A 80 6.04 5.44 5.20
N ALA A 81 6.34 4.36 5.92
CA ALA A 81 5.33 3.50 6.52
C ALA A 81 4.50 4.26 7.57
N GLN A 82 5.13 5.12 8.38
CA GLN A 82 4.43 5.97 9.34
C GLN A 82 3.50 6.97 8.64
N ALA A 83 3.97 7.66 7.61
CA ALA A 83 3.16 8.61 6.84
C ALA A 83 1.93 7.93 6.22
N VAL A 84 2.11 6.75 5.63
CA VAL A 84 1.03 5.92 5.09
C VAL A 84 0.02 5.53 6.17
N VAL A 85 0.47 5.10 7.36
CA VAL A 85 -0.44 4.73 8.45
C VAL A 85 -1.27 5.93 8.90
N GLN A 86 -0.68 7.11 9.06
CA GLN A 86 -1.40 8.31 9.48
C GLN A 86 -2.46 8.72 8.45
N ALA A 87 -2.13 8.67 7.16
CA ALA A 87 -3.07 9.03 6.09
C ALA A 87 -4.19 7.99 5.88
N ALA A 88 -3.86 6.70 5.92
CA ALA A 88 -4.78 5.63 5.57
C ALA A 88 -5.73 5.22 6.71
N ARG A 89 -5.29 5.33 7.97
CA ARG A 89 -6.01 4.78 9.12
C ARG A 89 -7.28 5.58 9.40
N THR A 90 -8.41 4.89 9.45
CA THR A 90 -9.72 5.41 9.86
C THR A 90 -10.18 4.83 11.20
N GLY A 91 -9.48 3.81 11.69
CA GLY A 91 -9.86 3.07 12.91
C GLY A 91 -10.93 2.01 12.65
N ARG A 92 -11.34 1.81 11.39
CA ARG A 92 -12.35 0.81 11.00
C ARG A 92 -11.68 -0.39 10.33
N ILE A 93 -12.32 -1.54 10.40
CA ILE A 93 -11.85 -2.75 9.72
C ILE A 93 -11.70 -2.46 8.21
N GLY A 94 -10.62 -3.02 7.63
CA GLY A 94 -10.36 -2.95 6.19
C GLY A 94 -9.65 -1.69 5.72
N ASP A 95 -9.02 -0.92 6.61
CA ASP A 95 -8.21 0.25 6.25
C ASP A 95 -7.09 -0.07 5.26
N GLY A 96 -6.48 -1.25 5.38
CA GLY A 96 -5.45 -1.67 4.44
C GLY A 96 -4.35 -2.50 5.06
N LYS A 97 -3.29 -2.71 4.29
CA LYS A 97 -2.02 -3.32 4.71
C LYS A 97 -0.86 -2.66 3.98
N ILE A 98 0.29 -2.65 4.65
CA ILE A 98 1.58 -2.26 4.08
C ILE A 98 2.43 -3.53 4.01
N PHE A 99 3.08 -3.74 2.88
CA PHE A 99 4.03 -4.81 2.65
C PHE A 99 5.36 -4.20 2.26
N LEU A 100 6.44 -4.75 2.80
CA LEU A 100 7.79 -4.43 2.39
C LEU A 100 8.35 -5.65 1.67
N VAL A 101 8.58 -5.51 0.37
CA VAL A 101 9.19 -6.55 -0.44
C VAL A 101 10.66 -6.17 -0.63
N PRO A 102 11.61 -7.03 -0.24
CA PRO A 102 13.01 -6.84 -0.63
C PRO A 102 13.07 -6.84 -2.16
N SER A 103 13.51 -5.74 -2.78
CA SER A 103 13.67 -5.69 -4.23
C SER A 103 15.04 -6.24 -4.61
N VAL A 104 15.11 -6.84 -5.80
CA VAL A 104 16.36 -7.13 -6.49
C VAL A 104 16.31 -6.38 -7.82
N LEU A 105 17.16 -5.34 -7.92
CA LEU A 105 17.43 -4.48 -9.07
C LEU A 105 16.34 -3.44 -9.44
N GLU A 106 16.72 -2.17 -9.40
CA GLU A 106 16.01 -1.02 -9.98
C GLU A 106 16.80 -0.55 -11.20
N VAL A 107 16.11 -0.31 -12.32
CA VAL A 107 16.72 0.13 -13.58
C VAL A 107 15.86 1.25 -14.16
N ASP A 108 16.47 2.41 -14.34
CA ASP A 108 15.86 3.53 -15.05
C ASP A 108 15.79 3.21 -16.56
N ILE A 109 14.64 3.49 -17.19
CA ILE A 109 14.38 3.29 -18.63
C ILE A 109 14.32 4.60 -19.40
#